data_AF-A0A9X0HQQ7-F1
#
_entry.id   AF-A0A9X0HQQ7-F1
#
_cell.length_a   1.000
_cell.length_b   1.000
_cell.length_c   1.000
_cell.angle_alpha   90.00
_cell.angle_beta   90.00
_cell.angle_gamma   90.00
#
_symmetry.space_group_name_H-M   'P 1'
#
loop_
_entity.id
_entity.type
_entity.pdbx_description
1 polymer ?
#
loop_
_entity_poly.entity_id
_entity_poly.type
_entity_poly.pdbx_seq_one_letter_code
_entity_poly.pdbx_strand_id
1 'polypeptide(L)'
;MLRVTLSIAAVAVGLGTAAVATASDGECDILLRSADRLDKTFNMVSASGTPPSVAGQIRSALAPLFGLSGAAAVDLRLWSGAVASDIDGSDPYRLTAPGQLTSDLGRARHQLTVARQYCMA
;
A
#
# COMPACT_ATOMS: atom_id res chain seq x y z
N MET A 1 35.04 41.50 -34.60
CA MET A 1 33.90 41.02 -33.79
C MET A 1 34.11 39.54 -33.50
N LEU A 2 34.49 39.20 -32.27
CA LEU A 2 34.89 37.85 -31.86
C LEU A 2 33.66 37.13 -31.28
N ARG A 3 33.19 36.06 -31.93
CA ARG A 3 32.01 35.29 -31.53
C ARG A 3 32.41 34.28 -30.44
N VAL A 4 31.92 34.49 -29.23
CA VAL A 4 32.05 33.55 -28.09
C VAL A 4 30.96 32.50 -28.23
N THR A 5 31.32 31.28 -28.61
CA THR A 5 30.43 30.11 -28.56
C THR A 5 30.35 29.61 -27.12
N LEU A 6 29.20 29.82 -26.50
CA LEU A 6 28.86 29.37 -25.14
C LEU A 6 28.46 27.88 -25.20
N SER A 7 29.33 26.99 -24.70
CA SER A 7 29.00 25.57 -24.57
C SER A 7 28.08 25.34 -23.37
N ILE A 8 26.82 24.99 -23.64
CA ILE A 8 25.86 24.60 -22.61
C ILE A 8 26.13 23.12 -22.29
N ALA A 9 26.73 22.86 -21.13
CA ALA A 9 26.86 21.51 -20.60
C ALA A 9 25.47 21.01 -20.17
N ALA A 10 24.90 20.07 -20.91
CA ALA A 10 23.68 19.38 -20.51
C ALA A 10 24.02 18.43 -19.35
N VAL A 11 23.62 18.81 -18.13
CA VAL A 11 23.64 17.93 -16.96
C VAL A 11 22.48 16.95 -17.13
N ALA A 12 22.76 15.76 -17.66
CA ALA A 12 21.85 14.64 -17.60
C ALA A 12 21.78 14.16 -16.14
N VAL A 13 20.84 14.71 -15.38
CA VAL A 13 20.48 14.17 -14.06
C VAL A 13 19.88 12.79 -14.33
N GLY A 14 20.68 11.76 -14.09
CA GLY A 14 20.23 10.38 -14.15
C GLY A 14 19.05 10.20 -13.20
N LEU A 15 17.85 10.03 -13.77
CA LEU A 15 16.74 9.39 -13.09
C LEU A 15 17.18 7.94 -12.86
N GLY A 16 17.91 7.72 -11.76
CA GLY A 16 18.19 6.39 -11.27
C GLY A 16 16.87 5.69 -11.09
N THR A 17 16.57 4.73 -11.95
CA THR A 17 15.52 3.75 -11.70
C THR A 17 15.94 3.04 -10.41
N ALA A 18 15.37 3.47 -9.29
CA ALA A 18 15.53 2.77 -8.03
C ALA A 18 15.18 1.32 -8.32
N ALA A 19 16.16 0.42 -8.17
CA ALA A 19 15.95 -0.99 -8.36
C ALA A 19 14.83 -1.39 -7.39
N VAL A 20 13.64 -1.66 -7.93
CA VAL A 20 12.60 -2.35 -7.19
C VAL A 20 13.22 -3.70 -6.85
N ALA A 21 13.56 -3.88 -5.58
CA ALA A 21 13.94 -5.19 -5.07
C ALA A 21 12.78 -6.12 -5.45
N THR A 22 13.03 -7.05 -6.38
CA THR A 22 12.07 -8.10 -6.70
C THR A 22 11.94 -8.95 -5.45
N ALA A 23 10.72 -9.23 -5.02
CA ALA A 23 10.50 -10.09 -3.87
C ALA A 23 11.17 -11.43 -4.13
N SER A 24 11.83 -11.99 -3.11
CA SER A 24 12.16 -13.41 -3.15
C SER A 24 10.86 -14.22 -3.26
N ASP A 25 10.89 -15.40 -3.90
CA ASP A 25 9.70 -16.25 -4.06
C ASP A 25 8.90 -16.44 -2.75
N GLY A 26 9.62 -16.56 -1.61
CA GLY A 26 9.00 -16.69 -0.29
C GLY A 26 8.30 -15.43 0.24
N GLU A 27 8.75 -14.23 -0.15
CA GLU A 27 8.06 -12.99 0.16
C GLU A 27 6.73 -12.90 -0.60
N CYS A 28 6.72 -13.30 -1.87
CA CYS A 28 5.51 -13.30 -2.68
C CYS A 28 4.45 -14.29 -2.18
N ASP A 29 4.85 -15.45 -1.68
CA ASP A 29 3.92 -16.40 -1.04
C ASP A 29 3.18 -15.78 0.16
N ILE A 30 3.90 -15.03 1.00
CA ILE A 30 3.32 -14.37 2.19
C ILE A 30 2.44 -13.20 1.75
N LEU A 31 2.93 -12.39 0.80
CA LEU A 31 2.23 -11.21 0.31
C LEU A 31 0.91 -11.57 -0.37
N LEU A 32 0.92 -12.52 -1.32
CA LEU A 32 -0.28 -12.94 -2.06
C LEU A 32 -1.33 -13.57 -1.13
N ARG A 33 -0.90 -14.42 -0.19
CA ARG A 33 -1.80 -15.04 0.79
C ARG A 33 -2.46 -13.99 1.70
N SER A 34 -1.70 -12.98 2.13
CA SER A 34 -2.21 -11.89 2.94
C SER A 34 -3.16 -11.00 2.14
N ALA A 35 -2.81 -10.70 0.88
CA ALA A 35 -3.65 -9.94 -0.04
C ALA A 35 -5.02 -10.62 -0.25
N ASP A 36 -5.07 -11.94 -0.46
CA ASP A 36 -6.34 -12.65 -0.64
C ASP A 36 -7.22 -12.66 0.62
N ARG A 37 -6.60 -12.73 1.81
CA ARG A 37 -7.34 -12.59 3.07
C ARG A 37 -7.89 -11.19 3.27
N LEU A 38 -7.10 -10.17 2.93
CA LEU A 38 -7.50 -8.78 2.99
C LEU A 38 -8.63 -8.48 2.01
N ASP A 39 -8.56 -8.97 0.77
CA ASP A 39 -9.60 -8.81 -0.25
C ASP A 39 -10.96 -9.34 0.24
N LYS A 40 -10.98 -10.57 0.77
CA LYS A 40 -12.19 -11.16 1.39
C LYS A 40 -12.72 -10.30 2.53
N THR A 41 -11.83 -9.78 3.36
CA THR A 41 -12.21 -8.99 4.53
C THR A 41 -12.74 -7.60 4.14
N PHE A 42 -12.12 -6.95 3.16
CA PHE A 42 -12.57 -5.67 2.60
C PHE A 42 -13.96 -5.73 1.98
N ASN A 43 -14.36 -6.90 1.46
CA ASN A 43 -15.72 -7.10 0.95
C ASN A 43 -16.79 -7.18 2.05
N MET A 44 -16.41 -7.23 3.32
CA MET A 44 -17.33 -7.10 4.45
C MET A 44 -17.51 -5.64 4.92
N VAL A 45 -16.71 -4.71 4.41
CA VAL A 45 -16.80 -3.29 4.78
C VAL A 45 -17.98 -2.65 4.04
N SER A 46 -18.92 -2.10 4.80
CA SER A 46 -20.14 -1.48 4.29
C SER A 46 -20.26 -0.01 4.70
N ALA A 47 -20.80 0.80 3.78
CA ALA A 47 -21.16 2.20 4.04
C ALA A 47 -22.32 2.35 5.04
N SER A 48 -23.18 1.33 5.18
CA SER A 48 -24.27 1.33 6.16
C SER A 48 -23.80 1.03 7.60
N GLY A 49 -22.50 0.84 7.80
CA GLY A 49 -21.90 0.45 9.06
C GLY A 49 -21.14 -0.87 8.93
N THR A 50 -19.92 -0.89 9.47
CA THR A 50 -19.04 -2.06 9.48
C THR A 50 -18.84 -2.51 10.93
N PRO A 51 -19.05 -3.80 11.27
CA PRO A 51 -18.81 -4.29 12.62
C PRO A 51 -17.34 -4.09 13.05
N PRO A 52 -17.06 -3.71 14.31
CA PRO A 52 -15.68 -3.54 14.80
C PRO A 52 -14.82 -4.81 14.69
N SER A 53 -15.43 -6.00 14.71
CA SER A 53 -14.73 -7.27 14.52
C SER A 53 -14.05 -7.39 13.15
N VAL A 54 -14.49 -6.63 12.14
CA VAL A 54 -13.85 -6.58 10.82
C VAL A 54 -12.46 -5.93 10.93
N ALA A 55 -12.27 -4.92 11.78
CA ALA A 55 -10.96 -4.33 12.01
C ALA A 55 -9.95 -5.36 12.56
N GLY A 56 -10.40 -6.21 13.50
CA GLY A 56 -9.59 -7.32 14.03
C GLY A 56 -9.20 -8.33 12.95
N GLN A 57 -10.12 -8.64 12.04
CA GLN A 57 -9.85 -9.53 10.90
C GLN A 57 -8.85 -8.91 9.92
N ILE A 58 -8.96 -7.61 9.63
CA ILE A 58 -8.00 -6.88 8.80
C ILE A 58 -6.61 -6.94 9.43
N ARG A 59 -6.48 -6.63 10.72
CA ARG A 59 -5.22 -6.69 11.47
C ARG A 59 -4.59 -8.08 11.45
N SER A 60 -5.41 -9.12 11.63
CA SER A 60 -4.96 -10.51 11.54
C SER A 60 -4.45 -10.86 10.14
N ALA A 61 -5.14 -10.39 9.09
CA ALA A 61 -4.76 -10.65 7.71
C ALA A 61 -3.47 -9.93 7.28
N LEU A 62 -3.21 -8.71 7.79
CA LEU A 62 -1.99 -7.95 7.48
C LEU A 62 -0.80 -8.28 8.41
N ALA A 63 -1.01 -8.98 9.54
CA ALA A 63 0.05 -9.30 10.50
C ALA A 63 1.30 -9.97 9.86
N PRO A 64 1.17 -10.91 8.90
CA PRO A 64 2.33 -11.51 8.24
C PRO A 64 3.16 -10.52 7.41
N LEU A 65 2.56 -9.40 6.97
CA LEU A 65 3.24 -8.38 6.17
C LEU A 65 4.28 -7.59 6.96
N PHE A 66 4.24 -7.60 8.30
CA PHE A 66 5.22 -6.86 9.12
C PHE A 66 6.64 -7.41 9.02
N GLY A 67 6.82 -8.67 8.59
CA GLY A 67 8.13 -9.26 8.35
C GLY A 67 8.71 -8.98 6.96
N LEU A 68 7.95 -8.31 6.09
CA LEU A 68 8.33 -8.03 4.71
C LEU A 68 8.80 -6.58 4.57
N SER A 69 9.76 -6.34 3.67
CA SER A 69 10.33 -5.02 3.42
C SER A 69 10.05 -4.49 2.01
N GLY A 70 9.54 -5.31 1.09
CA GLY A 70 9.15 -4.87 -0.24
C GLY A 70 8.09 -3.77 -0.19
N ALA A 71 8.23 -2.79 -1.09
CA ALA A 71 7.36 -1.61 -1.11
C ALA A 71 5.87 -1.99 -1.19
N ALA A 72 5.52 -2.99 -1.99
CA ALA A 72 4.15 -3.47 -2.10
C ALA A 72 3.58 -4.03 -0.78
N ALA A 73 4.41 -4.72 0.01
CA ALA A 73 3.99 -5.22 1.32
C ALA A 73 3.83 -4.09 2.35
N VAL A 74 4.75 -3.12 2.34
CA VAL A 74 4.71 -1.95 3.23
C VAL A 74 3.46 -1.10 2.96
N ASP A 75 3.20 -0.79 1.69
CA ASP A 75 2.05 0.03 1.29
C ASP A 75 0.72 -0.69 1.56
N LEU A 76 0.64 -1.99 1.24
CA LEU A 76 -0.57 -2.77 1.55
C LEU A 76 -0.84 -2.81 3.06
N ARG A 77 0.19 -3.00 3.88
CA ARG A 77 0.07 -2.95 5.35
C ARG A 77 -0.40 -1.59 5.83
N LEU A 78 0.17 -0.51 5.31
CA LEU A 78 -0.17 0.86 5.69
C LEU A 78 -1.66 1.17 5.43
N TRP A 79 -2.11 0.96 4.19
CA TRP A 79 -3.49 1.27 3.81
C TRP A 79 -4.50 0.31 4.42
N SER A 80 -4.13 -0.96 4.65
CA SER A 80 -5.00 -1.89 5.40
C SER A 80 -5.13 -1.49 6.86
N GLY A 81 -4.05 -1.03 7.50
CA GLY A 81 -4.06 -0.51 8.86
C GLY A 81 -4.94 0.73 9.00
N ALA A 82 -4.87 1.64 8.03
CA ALA A 82 -5.75 2.80 7.94
C ALA A 82 -7.24 2.42 7.94
N VAL A 83 -7.63 1.43 7.12
CA VAL A 83 -9.02 0.92 7.08
C VAL A 83 -9.43 0.31 8.42
N ALA A 84 -8.56 -0.47 9.05
CA ALA A 84 -8.86 -1.05 10.36
C ALA A 84 -9.10 0.04 11.42
N SER A 85 -8.23 1.06 11.46
CA SER A 85 -8.36 2.19 12.38
C SER A 85 -9.62 3.03 12.12
N ASP A 86 -10.04 3.18 10.87
CA ASP A 86 -11.31 3.86 10.54
C ASP A 86 -12.54 3.10 11.03
N ILE A 87 -12.46 1.76 11.09
CA ILE A 87 -13.57 0.91 11.55
C ILE A 87 -13.67 0.90 13.08
N ASP A 88 -12.54 0.77 13.79
CA ASP A 88 -12.52 0.58 15.25
C ASP A 88 -12.17 1.83 16.06
N GLY A 89 -11.77 2.93 15.41
CA GLY A 89 -11.39 4.18 16.07
C GLY A 89 -10.15 4.08 16.96
N SER A 90 -9.31 3.06 16.77
CA SER A 90 -8.16 2.78 17.65
C SER A 90 -6.97 3.73 17.46
N ASP A 91 -6.93 4.52 16.39
CA ASP A 91 -5.88 5.51 16.17
C ASP A 91 -6.35 6.89 16.64
N PRO A 92 -5.89 7.37 17.83
CA PRO A 92 -6.33 8.65 18.38
C PRO A 92 -5.80 9.86 17.60
N TYR A 93 -4.84 9.67 16.69
CA TYR A 93 -4.27 10.73 15.86
C TYR A 93 -4.91 10.78 14.46
N ARG A 94 -5.78 9.83 14.11
CA ARG A 94 -6.57 9.90 12.87
C ARG A 94 -7.72 10.88 13.01
N LEU A 95 -7.72 11.88 12.15
CA LEU A 95 -8.86 12.77 11.98
C LEU A 95 -9.89 12.08 11.09
N THR A 96 -11.05 11.74 11.65
CA THR A 96 -12.14 11.09 10.90
C THR A 96 -12.94 12.14 10.14
N ALA A 97 -12.77 12.18 8.81
CA ALA A 97 -13.60 13.00 7.93
C ALA A 97 -14.74 12.16 7.30
N PRO A 98 -15.87 12.79 6.90
CA PRO A 98 -16.89 12.11 6.13
C PRO A 98 -16.29 11.48 4.86
N GLY A 99 -16.55 10.19 4.65
CA GLY A 99 -16.03 9.44 3.49
C GLY A 99 -14.60 8.92 3.62
N GLN A 100 -13.89 9.19 4.73
CA GLN A 100 -12.51 8.74 4.95
C GLN A 100 -12.36 7.22 4.78
N LEU A 101 -13.24 6.43 5.42
CA LEU A 101 -13.25 4.97 5.29
C LEU A 101 -13.36 4.50 3.84
N THR A 102 -14.18 5.19 3.02
CA THR A 102 -14.37 4.83 1.62
C THR A 102 -13.12 5.15 0.79
N SER A 103 -12.49 6.30 1.04
CA SER A 103 -11.21 6.68 0.42
C SER A 103 -10.13 5.65 0.74
N ASP A 104 -9.96 5.32 2.01
CA ASP A 104 -8.86 4.45 2.44
C ASP A 104 -9.10 3.00 2.05
N LEU A 105 -10.34 2.54 2.03
CA LEU A 105 -10.71 1.25 1.45
C LEU A 105 -10.37 1.18 -0.05
N GLY A 106 -10.62 2.27 -0.79
CA GLY A 106 -10.24 2.38 -2.20
C GLY A 106 -8.73 2.26 -2.40
N ARG A 107 -7.95 2.95 -1.56
CA ARG A 107 -6.47 2.86 -1.59
C ARG A 107 -5.96 1.47 -1.20
N ALA A 108 -6.53 0.86 -0.18
CA ALA A 108 -6.17 -0.50 0.23
C ALA A 108 -6.47 -1.53 -0.88
N ARG A 109 -7.62 -1.41 -1.55
CA ARG A 109 -7.96 -2.24 -2.72
C ARG A 109 -7.02 -2.02 -3.90
N HIS A 110 -6.59 -0.79 -4.14
CA HIS A 110 -5.56 -0.52 -5.15
C HIS A 110 -4.25 -1.26 -4.81
N GLN A 111 -3.82 -1.24 -3.55
CA GLN A 111 -2.61 -1.95 -3.12
C GLN A 111 -2.70 -3.47 -3.25
N LEU A 112 -3.90 -4.07 -3.17
CA LEU A 112 -4.06 -5.49 -3.51
C LEU A 112 -3.67 -5.78 -4.97
N THR A 113 -3.99 -4.86 -5.88
CA THR A 113 -3.62 -5.00 -7.30
C THR A 113 -2.11 -4.82 -7.48
N VAL A 114 -1.52 -3.81 -6.84
CA VAL A 114 -0.06 -3.58 -6.85
C VAL A 114 0.71 -4.77 -6.29
N ALA A 115 0.27 -5.34 -5.17
CA ALA A 115 0.87 -6.52 -4.57
C ALA A 115 0.87 -7.74 -5.51
N ARG A 116 -0.22 -7.94 -6.26
CA ARG A 116 -0.30 -9.01 -7.26
C ARG A 116 0.65 -8.77 -8.43
N GLN A 117 0.68 -7.54 -8.97
CA GLN A 117 1.58 -7.18 -10.05
C GLN A 117 3.05 -7.30 -9.67
N TYR A 118 3.40 -6.90 -8.45
CA TYR A 118 4.75 -7.00 -7.91
C TYR A 118 5.28 -8.45 -7.89
N CYS A 119 4.41 -9.43 -7.70
CA CYS A 119 4.77 -10.85 -7.68
C CYS A 119 4.63 -11.57 -9.03
N MET A 120 4.26 -10.84 -10.09
CA MET A 120 4.22 -11.34 -11.46
C MET A 120 5.39 -10.80 -12.31
N ALA A 121 6.18 -9.88 -11.74
CA ALA A 121 7.23 -9.13 -12.42
C ALA A 121 8.58 -9.87 -12.41
#